data_AF-A0A0F9ECE0-F1
#
_entry.id   AF-A0A0F9ECE0-F1
#
_cell.length_a   1.000
_cell.length_b   1.000
_cell.length_c   1.000
_cell.angle_alpha   90.00
_cell.angle_beta   90.00
_cell.angle_gamma   90.00
#
_symmetry.space_group_name_H-M   'P 1'
#
loop_
_entity.id
_entity.type
_entity.pdbx_description
1 polymer ?
#
loop_
_entity_poly.entity_id
_entity_poly.type
_entity_poly.pdbx_seq_one_letter_code
_entity_poly.pdbx_strand_id
1 'polypeptide(L)'
;MPNRTIVPQHRTNYNYQEILGFRVNKTSWRKIAEYYGRKHPNAMNWYNRQTEKLEIKHAVKLRTKAPTRKKKESTEIVTHPRYEVRRGDRYGEYEMTEYSFIDGREVTTGLIIEWFDKFCDHLWTWNPVPEFLVEMIEETYFKDFIIVLEPRKHGKTICLLCLFAFWVIELKKTLIVIVSDHSAQKRIFFGLRHVMKKPNVRAYYGDIMDADNAGDFTIMFNPILQERHLDPFIRVASIEGTWIGSHAEWAHQEDVQQKIALSQSTRDRMIDNYDDNLQDIADKNTASATRKGELDYYGELFKRGWRPLHRKAVEFSKGDFPNLNDFIFETFEYDETEYQDPVGLTKEYLAGVEYKTLDCPNFSFLKLMIRYWRNPDSFFTQYQNEAVSRRSKFFDGTDLEVIKPFTDGRLNGHRYFFIDPAFSVEKSKTGSFVAMLIIAIVRHEIIIEDIIIRRMSPEELDDWGVLLHTQYDPNESFIENDYAQITTRSQSYQKLLNLRGMGLFINRGFGTKDQRIQSLYGYLFRSQVKIYDTAKDRIHFMRERRGYNKDAADRKSHYDGLDILSSAVRIL
;
A
#
# COMPACT_ATOMS: atom_id res chain seq x y z
N MET A 1 23.21 -35.83 44.46
CA MET A 1 23.61 -34.81 43.46
C MET A 1 22.34 -34.24 42.84
N PRO A 2 22.19 -32.91 42.74
CA PRO A 2 20.94 -32.29 42.32
C PRO A 2 20.73 -32.33 40.80
N ASN A 3 19.45 -32.43 40.43
CA ASN A 3 18.90 -32.44 39.08
C ASN A 3 19.31 -31.21 38.25
N ARG A 4 19.83 -31.44 37.04
CA ARG A 4 19.92 -30.41 35.99
C ARG A 4 18.57 -30.35 35.25
N THR A 5 17.73 -29.41 35.66
CA THR A 5 16.56 -28.99 34.89
C THR A 5 17.04 -28.19 33.68
N ILE A 6 16.82 -28.71 32.46
CA ILE A 6 17.01 -27.95 31.22
C ILE A 6 15.81 -27.00 31.09
N VAL A 7 16.04 -25.71 31.25
CA VAL A 7 15.05 -24.65 31.02
C VAL A 7 15.02 -24.32 29.52
N PRO A 8 13.88 -24.41 28.82
CA PRO A 8 13.79 -23.96 27.44
C PRO A 8 13.96 -22.44 27.37
N GLN A 9 14.94 -21.97 26.61
CA GLN A 9 15.07 -20.56 26.27
C GLN A 9 14.02 -20.18 25.22
N HIS A 10 12.87 -19.66 25.66
CA HIS A 10 11.95 -18.97 24.76
C HIS A 10 12.62 -17.71 24.21
N ARG A 11 12.95 -17.72 22.91
CA ARG A 11 13.30 -16.50 22.15
C ARG A 11 12.01 -15.85 21.65
N THR A 12 11.45 -14.94 22.43
CA THR A 12 10.40 -14.03 21.95
C THR A 12 11.04 -12.72 21.47
N ASN A 13 11.23 -12.59 20.16
CA ASN A 13 11.58 -11.31 19.51
C ASN A 13 10.27 -10.55 19.22
N TYR A 14 9.75 -9.81 20.19
CA TYR A 14 8.69 -8.83 19.92
C TYR A 14 9.31 -7.50 19.48
N ASN A 15 9.03 -7.09 18.24
CA ASN A 15 9.37 -5.76 17.75
C ASN A 15 8.29 -4.77 18.18
N TYR A 16 8.39 -4.26 19.41
CA TYR A 16 7.45 -3.30 20.01
C TYR A 16 7.37 -1.92 19.30
N GLN A 17 8.12 -1.71 18.21
CA GLN A 17 8.12 -0.45 17.47
C GLN A 17 6.91 -0.28 16.53
N GLU A 18 6.20 -1.35 16.16
CA GLU A 18 5.11 -1.27 15.18
C GLU A 18 3.71 -1.13 15.79
N ILE A 19 3.50 -1.43 17.08
CA ILE A 19 2.16 -1.54 17.65
C ILE A 19 1.58 -0.20 18.16
N LEU A 20 2.39 0.84 18.37
CA LEU A 20 1.89 2.12 18.88
C LEU A 20 2.50 3.28 18.09
N GLY A 21 1.77 3.76 17.09
CA GLY A 21 2.10 4.90 16.22
C GLY A 21 2.17 6.28 16.90
N PHE A 22 2.80 6.36 18.07
CA PHE A 22 3.10 7.62 18.75
C PHE A 22 4.62 7.84 18.77
N ARG A 23 5.08 9.00 18.29
CA ARG A 23 6.44 9.48 18.54
C ARG A 23 6.59 9.80 20.03
N VAL A 24 6.94 8.80 20.83
CA VAL A 24 7.19 9.02 22.27
C VAL A 24 8.65 9.45 22.46
N ASN A 25 8.89 10.59 23.10
CA ASN A 25 10.25 11.11 23.32
C ASN A 25 11.08 10.21 24.27
N LYS A 26 12.41 10.35 24.25
CA LYS A 26 13.37 9.52 25.03
C LYS A 26 13.09 9.53 26.55
N THR A 27 12.56 10.63 27.06
CA THR A 27 12.18 10.85 28.47
C THR A 27 10.95 10.01 28.87
N SER A 28 9.99 9.86 27.97
CA SER A 28 8.80 9.05 28.20
C SER A 28 9.11 7.55 28.17
N TRP A 29 10.02 7.11 27.30
CA TRP A 29 10.50 5.72 27.29
C TRP A 29 11.17 5.31 28.60
N ARG A 30 11.95 6.21 29.21
CA ARG A 30 12.55 5.97 30.53
C ARG A 30 11.49 5.81 31.62
N LYS A 31 10.47 6.69 31.65
CA LYS A 31 9.38 6.61 32.63
C LYS A 31 8.56 5.31 32.49
N ILE A 32 8.33 4.87 31.25
CA ILE A 32 7.67 3.59 30.95
C ILE A 32 8.53 2.42 31.43
N ALA A 33 9.83 2.42 31.12
CA ALA A 33 10.77 1.40 31.57
C ALA A 33 10.93 1.36 33.10
N GLU A 34 10.89 2.51 33.78
CA GLU A 34 10.93 2.61 35.25
C GLU A 34 9.62 2.07 35.88
N TYR A 35 8.46 2.34 35.27
CA TYR A 35 7.17 1.81 35.72
C TYR A 35 7.09 0.28 35.59
N TYR A 36 7.50 -0.27 34.43
CA TYR A 36 7.52 -1.71 34.20
C TYR A 36 8.69 -2.42 34.89
N GLY A 37 9.83 -1.74 35.06
CA GLY A 37 11.01 -2.26 35.75
C GLY A 37 10.76 -2.59 37.22
N ARG A 38 9.83 -1.90 37.87
CA ARG A 38 9.36 -2.22 39.23
C ARG A 38 8.59 -3.54 39.31
N LYS A 39 7.97 -3.99 38.21
CA LYS A 39 7.21 -5.25 38.13
C LYS A 39 7.98 -6.38 37.43
N HIS A 40 8.90 -6.03 36.53
CA HIS A 40 9.70 -6.96 35.72
C HIS A 40 11.14 -6.43 35.55
N PRO A 41 12.11 -6.91 36.35
CA PRO A 41 13.50 -6.44 36.34
C PRO A 41 14.18 -6.50 34.95
N ASN A 42 13.71 -7.40 34.09
CA ASN A 42 14.23 -7.59 32.73
C ASN A 42 13.91 -6.42 31.77
N ALA A 43 12.87 -5.63 32.05
CA ALA A 43 12.49 -4.49 31.21
C ALA A 43 13.53 -3.35 31.26
N MET A 44 14.09 -3.08 32.45
CA MET A 44 15.12 -2.05 32.63
C MET A 44 16.46 -2.49 32.04
N ASN A 45 16.79 -3.78 32.16
CA ASN A 45 17.98 -4.37 31.53
C ASN A 45 17.89 -4.33 29.99
N TRP A 46 16.71 -4.49 29.42
CA TRP A 46 16.51 -4.35 27.97
C TRP A 46 16.64 -2.88 27.54
N TYR A 47 15.99 -1.95 28.24
CA TYR A 47 16.10 -0.50 27.97
C TYR A 47 17.56 -0.02 28.01
N ASN A 48 18.31 -0.40 29.04
CA ASN A 48 19.73 -0.04 29.16
C ASN A 48 20.56 -0.60 28.00
N ARG A 49 20.35 -1.87 27.60
CA ARG A 49 21.04 -2.47 26.45
C ARG A 49 20.73 -1.79 25.11
N GLN A 50 19.49 -1.34 24.91
CA GLN A 50 19.13 -0.62 23.68
C GLN A 50 19.71 0.79 23.65
N THR A 51 19.76 1.45 24.81
CA THR A 51 20.35 2.78 24.96
C THR A 51 21.86 2.73 24.72
N GLU A 52 22.53 1.73 25.28
CA GLU A 52 23.96 1.46 25.07
C GLU A 52 24.27 1.12 23.59
N LYS A 53 23.44 0.29 22.93
CA LYS A 53 23.58 0.03 21.48
C LYS A 53 23.43 1.29 20.62
N LEU A 54 22.53 2.19 20.99
CA LEU A 54 22.33 3.46 20.29
C LEU A 54 23.51 4.41 20.52
N GLU A 55 24.05 4.48 21.73
CA GLU A 55 25.23 5.28 22.05
C GLU A 55 26.49 4.74 21.39
N ILE A 56 26.67 3.42 21.33
CA ILE A 56 27.75 2.77 20.57
C ILE A 56 27.60 3.05 19.07
N LYS A 57 26.38 2.94 18.50
CA LYS A 57 26.16 3.32 17.08
C LYS A 57 26.49 4.79 16.82
N HIS A 58 26.17 5.69 17.76
CA HIS A 58 26.49 7.11 17.64
C HIS A 58 28.00 7.38 17.77
N ALA A 59 28.69 6.67 18.67
CA ALA A 59 30.13 6.73 18.86
C ALA A 59 30.91 6.15 17.68
N VAL A 60 30.43 5.06 17.07
CA VAL A 60 31.00 4.48 15.84
C VAL A 60 30.82 5.43 14.66
N LYS A 61 29.67 6.11 14.56
CA LYS A 61 29.41 7.13 13.53
C LYS A 61 30.28 8.39 13.71
N LEU A 62 30.72 8.69 14.93
CA LEU A 62 31.69 9.74 15.22
C LEU A 62 33.14 9.30 14.95
N ARG A 63 33.46 8.00 15.10
CA ARG A 63 34.80 7.42 14.83
C ARG A 63 35.07 7.11 13.35
N THR A 64 34.04 6.91 12.52
CA THR A 64 34.22 6.68 11.07
C THR A 64 34.31 7.96 10.23
N LYS A 65 34.32 9.14 10.86
CA LYS A 65 34.76 10.37 10.19
C LYS A 65 36.28 10.32 10.02
N ALA A 66 36.73 10.16 8.78
CA ALA A 66 38.14 10.21 8.39
C ALA A 66 38.84 11.48 8.94
N PRO A 67 40.15 11.41 9.28
CA PRO A 67 40.88 12.55 9.84
C PRO A 67 40.96 13.66 8.78
N THR A 68 40.33 14.79 9.07
CA THR A 68 40.48 16.03 8.31
C THR A 68 41.95 16.44 8.30
N ARG A 69 42.55 16.39 7.10
CA ARG A 69 43.86 16.96 6.77
C ARG A 69 43.91 18.40 7.32
N LYS A 70 44.87 18.70 8.20
CA LYS A 70 45.19 20.07 8.62
C LYS A 70 45.52 20.88 7.37
N LYS A 71 44.55 21.65 6.85
CA LYS A 71 44.81 22.72 5.89
C LYS A 71 45.49 23.85 6.67
N LYS A 72 46.66 24.26 6.20
CA LYS A 72 47.28 25.55 6.52
C LYS A 72 46.20 26.62 6.50
N GLU A 73 46.10 27.40 7.56
CA GLU A 73 45.42 28.69 7.57
C GLU A 73 46.16 29.60 6.58
N SER A 74 45.74 29.56 5.32
CA SER A 74 45.75 30.75 4.49
C SER A 74 44.37 31.35 4.61
N THR A 75 44.32 32.56 5.17
CA THR A 75 43.17 33.46 5.18
C THR A 75 42.80 33.83 3.75
N GLU A 76 42.24 32.88 3.01
CA GLU A 76 41.37 33.22 1.89
C GLU A 76 40.05 33.61 2.52
N ILE A 77 39.77 34.90 2.47
CA ILE A 77 38.45 35.47 2.64
C ILE A 77 37.54 34.68 1.69
N VAL A 78 36.77 33.74 2.25
CA VAL A 78 35.64 33.16 1.53
C VAL A 78 34.66 34.30 1.36
N THR A 79 34.79 35.01 0.24
CA THR A 79 33.72 35.83 -0.28
C THR A 79 32.57 34.88 -0.55
N HIS A 80 31.61 34.83 0.38
CA HIS A 80 30.28 34.34 0.07
C HIS A 80 29.87 34.96 -1.28
N PRO A 81 29.42 34.16 -2.27
CA PRO A 81 28.88 34.74 -3.48
C PRO A 81 27.85 35.78 -3.07
N ARG A 82 28.09 37.01 -3.52
CA ARG A 82 27.29 38.19 -3.26
C ARG A 82 25.82 37.80 -3.31
N TYR A 83 25.09 38.08 -2.21
CA TYR A 83 23.63 38.08 -2.11
C TYR A 83 22.92 37.66 -3.40
N GLU A 84 22.67 36.36 -3.59
CA GLU A 84 21.57 35.96 -4.46
C GLU A 84 20.33 36.61 -3.86
N VAL A 85 19.73 37.54 -4.60
CA VAL A 85 18.49 38.20 -4.21
C VAL A 85 17.50 37.11 -3.85
N ARG A 86 17.03 37.09 -2.59
CA ARG A 86 15.99 36.14 -2.17
C ARG A 86 14.79 36.38 -3.06
N ARG A 87 14.40 35.36 -3.83
CA ARG A 87 13.20 35.45 -4.66
C ARG A 87 12.01 35.83 -3.78
N GLY A 88 11.94 35.31 -2.56
CA GLY A 88 10.92 35.61 -1.55
C GLY A 88 10.65 37.10 -1.27
N ASP A 89 11.66 37.98 -1.34
CA ASP A 89 11.46 39.41 -1.06
C ASP A 89 10.76 40.14 -2.22
N ARG A 90 10.80 39.54 -3.43
CA ARG A 90 10.20 40.07 -4.66
C ARG A 90 9.29 39.05 -5.35
N TYR A 91 8.87 37.99 -4.66
CA TYR A 91 8.26 36.84 -5.31
C TYR A 91 6.93 37.22 -5.99
N GLY A 92 6.17 38.15 -5.39
CA GLY A 92 4.99 38.77 -5.99
C GLY A 92 5.27 39.89 -7.01
N GLU A 93 6.53 40.22 -7.28
CA GLU A 93 6.93 41.19 -8.32
C GLU A 93 7.35 40.49 -9.62
N TYR A 94 7.60 39.17 -9.59
CA TYR A 94 7.85 38.40 -10.81
C TYR A 94 6.53 38.18 -11.54
N GLU A 95 6.44 38.66 -12.79
CA GLU A 95 5.30 38.43 -13.66
C GLU A 95 5.01 36.93 -13.80
N MET A 96 3.73 36.57 -13.90
CA MET A 96 3.35 35.23 -14.36
C MET A 96 3.92 35.02 -15.75
N THR A 97 4.83 34.06 -15.87
CA THR A 97 5.51 33.82 -17.13
C THR A 97 4.63 33.02 -18.07
N GLU A 98 4.74 33.27 -19.37
CA GLU A 98 4.24 32.33 -20.38
C GLU A 98 4.90 30.96 -20.12
N TYR A 99 4.19 29.86 -20.41
CA TYR A 99 4.54 28.45 -20.09
C TYR A 99 6.02 28.03 -20.27
N SER A 100 6.76 28.83 -21.03
CA SER A 100 8.08 28.54 -21.54
C SER A 100 9.21 29.33 -20.88
N PHE A 101 9.01 30.28 -19.96
CA PHE A 101 10.13 31.06 -19.40
C PHE A 101 10.10 31.24 -17.87
N ILE A 102 11.27 31.31 -17.23
CA ILE A 102 11.48 31.66 -15.81
C ILE A 102 12.68 32.60 -15.74
N ASP A 103 12.50 33.82 -15.22
CA ASP A 103 13.56 34.82 -15.08
C ASP A 103 14.36 35.06 -16.39
N GLY A 104 13.66 35.04 -17.53
CA GLY A 104 14.25 35.21 -18.86
C GLY A 104 14.96 33.98 -19.44
N ARG A 105 14.89 32.82 -18.77
CA ARG A 105 15.40 31.53 -19.27
C ARG A 105 14.27 30.64 -19.73
N GLU A 106 14.45 29.94 -20.84
CA GLU A 106 13.47 28.96 -21.29
C GLU A 106 13.35 27.82 -20.27
N VAL A 107 12.13 27.38 -19.98
CA VAL A 107 11.88 26.22 -19.14
C VAL A 107 12.25 24.98 -19.94
N THR A 108 13.33 24.34 -19.53
CA THR A 108 13.83 23.10 -20.12
C THR A 108 13.78 21.98 -19.10
N THR A 109 13.87 20.73 -19.57
CA THR A 109 14.02 19.56 -18.68
C THR A 109 15.22 19.72 -17.74
N GLY A 110 16.32 20.32 -18.22
CA GLY A 110 17.50 20.62 -17.39
C GLY A 110 17.18 21.56 -16.22
N LEU A 111 16.44 22.65 -16.49
CA LEU A 111 16.03 23.60 -15.44
C LEU A 111 15.12 22.94 -14.39
N ILE A 112 14.21 22.07 -14.81
CA ILE A 112 13.33 21.31 -13.91
C ILE A 112 14.16 20.37 -13.02
N ILE A 113 15.16 19.69 -13.59
CA ILE A 113 16.06 18.80 -12.86
C ILE A 113 16.91 19.58 -11.85
N GLU A 114 17.47 20.73 -12.25
CA GLU A 114 18.20 21.62 -11.33
C GLU A 114 17.32 22.04 -10.14
N TRP A 115 16.04 22.31 -10.40
CA TRP A 115 15.07 22.62 -9.36
C TRP A 115 14.81 21.39 -8.46
N PHE A 116 14.67 20.19 -9.03
CA PHE A 116 14.55 18.95 -8.26
C PHE A 116 15.76 18.69 -7.37
N ASP A 117 16.98 18.92 -7.84
CA ASP A 117 18.19 18.80 -7.04
C ASP A 117 18.19 19.74 -5.84
N LYS A 118 17.74 20.98 -6.05
CA LYS A 118 17.74 22.01 -5.01
C LYS A 118 16.66 21.78 -3.96
N PHE A 119 15.47 21.32 -4.37
CA PHE A 119 14.28 21.31 -3.52
C PHE A 119 13.67 19.93 -3.24
N CYS A 120 13.96 18.95 -4.08
CA CYS A 120 13.35 17.63 -4.06
C CYS A 120 14.35 16.46 -3.95
N ASP A 121 15.52 16.66 -3.35
CA ASP A 121 16.56 15.65 -3.05
C ASP A 121 16.11 14.19 -2.81
N HIS A 122 15.04 13.98 -2.03
CA HIS A 122 14.43 12.65 -1.80
C HIS A 122 14.00 11.90 -3.07
N LEU A 123 13.74 12.59 -4.19
CA LEU A 123 13.33 12.03 -5.48
C LEU A 123 14.35 11.01 -5.99
N TRP A 124 15.63 11.29 -5.82
CA TRP A 124 16.74 10.47 -6.29
C TRP A 124 16.87 9.13 -5.54
N THR A 125 16.28 9.03 -4.35
CA THR A 125 16.18 7.74 -3.65
C THR A 125 15.21 6.79 -4.35
N TRP A 126 14.23 7.34 -5.08
CA TRP A 126 13.18 6.57 -5.76
C TRP A 126 13.46 6.41 -7.25
N ASN A 127 14.11 7.40 -7.87
CA ASN A 127 14.45 7.42 -9.29
C ASN A 127 15.98 7.55 -9.45
N PRO A 128 16.75 6.48 -9.19
CA PRO A 128 18.20 6.53 -9.30
C PRO A 128 18.70 6.61 -10.76
N VAL A 129 17.81 6.37 -11.73
CA VAL A 129 18.11 6.38 -13.17
C VAL A 129 17.54 7.65 -13.79
N PRO A 130 18.37 8.68 -14.07
CA PRO A 130 17.91 9.99 -14.53
C PRO A 130 17.19 9.96 -15.88
N GLU A 131 17.54 9.03 -16.77
CA GLU A 131 16.97 8.94 -18.12
C GLU A 131 15.45 8.74 -18.07
N PHE A 132 14.98 7.92 -17.13
CA PHE A 132 13.56 7.65 -16.95
C PHE A 132 12.78 8.86 -16.44
N LEU A 133 13.41 9.61 -15.54
CA LEU A 133 12.88 10.85 -15.01
C LEU A 133 12.82 11.92 -16.11
N VAL A 134 13.88 12.08 -16.90
CA VAL A 134 13.98 13.01 -18.04
C VAL A 134 12.83 12.80 -19.00
N GLU A 135 12.65 11.57 -19.51
CA GLU A 135 11.59 11.28 -20.47
C GLU A 135 10.19 11.47 -19.85
N MET A 136 9.99 11.13 -18.57
CA MET A 136 8.71 11.40 -17.91
C MET A 136 8.43 12.91 -17.82
N ILE A 137 9.43 13.73 -17.52
CA ILE A 137 9.30 15.20 -17.54
C ILE A 137 8.98 15.67 -18.97
N GLU A 138 9.75 15.22 -19.97
CA GLU A 138 9.56 15.60 -21.37
C GLU A 138 8.15 15.30 -21.87
N GLU A 139 7.65 14.10 -21.60
CA GLU A 139 6.30 13.71 -21.99
C GLU A 139 5.24 14.43 -21.17
N THR A 140 5.33 14.41 -19.84
CA THR A 140 4.23 14.93 -18.99
C THR A 140 4.18 16.44 -18.89
N TYR A 141 5.32 17.12 -18.89
CA TYR A 141 5.40 18.57 -18.73
C TYR A 141 5.21 19.29 -20.06
N PHE A 142 5.86 18.84 -21.14
CA PHE A 142 5.85 19.56 -22.42
C PHE A 142 4.79 19.08 -23.40
N LYS A 143 4.14 17.93 -23.17
CA LYS A 143 3.07 17.42 -24.04
C LYS A 143 1.74 17.33 -23.33
N ASP A 144 0.70 17.25 -24.15
CA ASP A 144 -0.69 17.10 -23.71
C ASP A 144 -1.24 15.72 -24.06
N PHE A 145 -2.30 15.33 -23.35
CA PHE A 145 -3.00 14.05 -23.43
C PHE A 145 -2.05 12.85 -23.24
N ILE A 146 -1.20 12.90 -22.22
CA ILE A 146 -0.25 11.82 -21.88
C ILE A 146 -0.74 11.00 -20.69
N ILE A 147 -0.69 9.66 -20.80
CA ILE A 147 -0.93 8.72 -19.70
C ILE A 147 0.36 8.01 -19.32
N VAL A 148 0.84 8.25 -18.09
CA VAL A 148 2.02 7.59 -17.55
C VAL A 148 1.66 6.22 -16.97
N LEU A 149 2.03 5.18 -17.72
CA LEU A 149 1.86 3.78 -17.38
C LEU A 149 3.20 3.18 -16.93
N GLU A 150 3.56 3.44 -15.67
CA GLU A 150 4.77 2.90 -15.05
C GLU A 150 4.49 1.84 -13.97
N PRO A 151 5.43 0.90 -13.76
CA PRO A 151 5.30 -0.14 -12.74
C PRO A 151 5.02 0.41 -11.35
N ARG A 152 4.26 -0.34 -10.54
CA ARG A 152 4.01 0.04 -9.15
C ARG A 152 5.30 0.16 -8.36
N LYS A 153 5.34 1.17 -7.50
CA LYS A 153 6.46 1.50 -6.60
C LYS A 153 7.74 1.97 -7.33
N HIS A 154 7.65 2.34 -8.61
CA HIS A 154 8.75 2.96 -9.34
C HIS A 154 9.01 4.43 -8.95
N GLY A 155 8.07 5.09 -8.27
CA GLY A 155 8.25 6.48 -7.81
C GLY A 155 7.54 7.53 -8.66
N LYS A 156 6.77 7.12 -9.68
CA LYS A 156 5.92 7.99 -10.52
C LYS A 156 5.19 9.09 -9.75
N THR A 157 4.41 8.74 -8.71
CA THR A 157 3.67 9.72 -7.90
C THR A 157 4.60 10.76 -7.25
N ILE A 158 5.79 10.35 -6.78
CA ILE A 158 6.75 11.28 -6.15
C ILE A 158 7.28 12.26 -7.19
N CYS A 159 7.61 11.80 -8.39
CA CYS A 159 8.02 12.70 -9.46
C CYS A 159 6.90 13.68 -9.84
N LEU A 160 5.68 13.19 -10.05
CA LEU A 160 4.55 14.05 -10.39
C LEU A 160 4.30 15.10 -9.32
N LEU A 161 4.38 14.75 -8.03
CA LEU A 161 4.30 15.72 -6.92
C LEU A 161 5.39 16.79 -7.01
N CYS A 162 6.62 16.43 -7.37
CA CYS A 162 7.71 17.39 -7.55
C CYS A 162 7.46 18.30 -8.75
N LEU A 163 6.95 17.75 -9.85
CA LEU A 163 6.64 18.48 -11.08
C LEU A 163 5.46 19.44 -10.88
N PHE A 164 4.43 19.02 -10.14
CA PHE A 164 3.30 19.86 -9.73
C PHE A 164 3.76 20.99 -8.81
N ALA A 165 4.66 20.72 -7.86
CA ALA A 165 5.23 21.77 -7.03
C ALA A 165 6.06 22.75 -7.86
N PHE A 166 6.85 22.28 -8.83
CA PHE A 166 7.55 23.15 -9.78
C PHE A 166 6.55 24.03 -10.54
N TRP A 167 5.53 23.45 -11.17
CA TRP A 167 4.49 24.18 -11.91
C TRP A 167 3.86 25.31 -11.09
N VAL A 168 3.45 24.99 -9.86
CA VAL A 168 2.75 25.92 -9.00
C VAL A 168 3.69 26.98 -8.42
N ILE A 169 4.92 26.62 -8.02
CA ILE A 169 5.88 27.54 -7.36
C ILE A 169 6.69 28.36 -8.38
N GLU A 170 7.10 27.78 -9.49
CA GLU A 170 7.93 28.51 -10.46
C GLU A 170 7.10 29.35 -11.41
N LEU A 171 5.97 28.82 -11.88
CA LEU A 171 5.16 29.46 -12.91
C LEU A 171 3.93 30.17 -12.35
N LYS A 172 3.60 29.93 -11.06
CA LYS A 172 2.38 30.44 -10.42
C LYS A 172 1.12 30.07 -11.21
N LYS A 173 1.02 28.79 -11.59
CA LYS A 173 -0.10 28.28 -12.38
C LYS A 173 -1.02 27.39 -11.55
N THR A 174 -2.30 27.37 -11.92
CA THR A 174 -3.31 26.55 -11.23
C THR A 174 -3.24 25.08 -11.65
N LEU A 175 -3.52 24.19 -10.70
CA LEU A 175 -3.43 22.74 -10.85
C LEU A 175 -4.65 22.08 -10.20
N ILE A 176 -5.25 21.13 -10.91
CA ILE A 176 -6.20 20.19 -10.35
C ILE A 176 -5.69 18.76 -10.50
N VAL A 177 -5.71 18.01 -9.39
CA VAL A 177 -5.40 16.58 -9.39
C VAL A 177 -6.65 15.79 -9.05
N ILE A 178 -7.10 14.97 -9.98
CA ILE A 178 -8.27 14.11 -9.85
C ILE A 178 -7.80 12.71 -9.47
N VAL A 179 -8.39 12.14 -8.42
CA VAL A 179 -8.00 10.84 -7.87
C VAL A 179 -9.21 9.92 -7.69
N SER A 180 -8.94 8.65 -7.37
CA SER A 180 -9.99 7.65 -7.13
C SER A 180 -10.85 7.93 -5.89
N ASP A 181 -10.24 8.32 -4.77
CA ASP A 181 -10.95 8.41 -3.50
C ASP A 181 -10.31 9.39 -2.50
N HIS A 182 -11.00 9.59 -1.37
CA HIS A 182 -10.55 10.45 -0.27
C HIS A 182 -9.19 10.07 0.33
N SER A 183 -8.85 8.77 0.35
CA SER A 183 -7.53 8.33 0.81
C SER A 183 -6.42 8.78 -0.14
N ALA A 184 -6.66 8.72 -1.45
CA ALA A 184 -5.75 9.25 -2.45
C ALA A 184 -5.68 10.78 -2.39
N GLN A 185 -6.81 11.49 -2.16
CA GLN A 185 -6.84 12.95 -2.02
C GLN A 185 -5.89 13.40 -0.90
N LYS A 186 -6.02 12.79 0.29
CA LYS A 186 -5.13 13.02 1.43
C LYS A 186 -3.65 12.82 1.06
N ARG A 187 -3.32 11.70 0.41
CA ARG A 187 -1.93 11.36 0.08
C ARG A 187 -1.30 12.41 -0.84
N ILE A 188 -1.99 12.80 -1.90
CA ILE A 188 -1.49 13.79 -2.87
C ILE A 188 -1.41 15.18 -2.22
N PHE A 189 -2.47 15.61 -1.55
CA PHE A 189 -2.51 16.91 -0.87
C PHE A 189 -1.37 17.07 0.15
N PHE A 190 -1.20 16.10 1.06
CA PHE A 190 -0.13 16.17 2.04
C PHE A 190 1.26 16.02 1.40
N GLY A 191 1.38 15.31 0.27
CA GLY A 191 2.61 15.24 -0.52
C GLY A 191 3.02 16.61 -1.06
N LEU A 192 2.11 17.31 -1.75
CA LEU A 192 2.35 18.67 -2.28
C LEU A 192 2.66 19.65 -1.15
N ARG A 193 1.83 19.65 -0.11
CA ARG A 193 2.03 20.47 1.09
C ARG A 193 3.41 20.23 1.71
N HIS A 194 3.88 18.98 1.77
CA HIS A 194 5.18 18.67 2.33
C HIS A 194 6.31 19.31 1.51
N VAL A 195 6.28 19.21 0.18
CA VAL A 195 7.27 19.84 -0.71
C VAL A 195 7.27 21.36 -0.52
N MET A 196 6.08 21.99 -0.55
CA MET A 196 5.93 23.44 -0.43
C MET A 196 6.38 23.99 0.94
N LYS A 197 6.27 23.20 2.03
CA LYS A 197 6.73 23.61 3.38
C LYS A 197 8.19 23.29 3.68
N LYS A 198 8.95 22.70 2.74
CA LYS A 198 10.34 22.35 3.03
C LYS A 198 11.18 23.60 3.40
N PRO A 199 12.13 23.49 4.35
CA PRO A 199 12.90 24.64 4.82
C PRO A 199 13.68 25.37 3.72
N ASN A 200 14.26 24.63 2.76
CA ASN A 200 14.97 25.19 1.62
C ASN A 200 14.03 25.92 0.64
N VAL A 201 12.83 25.39 0.40
CA VAL A 201 11.78 26.08 -0.38
C VAL A 201 11.39 27.38 0.33
N ARG A 202 11.02 27.32 1.62
CA ARG A 202 10.67 28.51 2.41
C ARG A 202 11.79 29.54 2.49
N ALA A 203 13.04 29.09 2.60
CA ALA A 203 14.19 29.99 2.63
C ALA A 203 14.40 30.75 1.30
N TYR A 204 14.00 30.15 0.17
CA TYR A 204 14.21 30.73 -1.16
C TYR A 204 13.00 31.55 -1.65
N TYR A 205 11.77 31.01 -1.51
CA TYR A 205 10.53 31.64 -1.98
C TYR A 205 9.74 32.37 -0.88
N GLY A 206 10.11 32.22 0.39
CA GLY A 206 9.32 32.70 1.51
C GLY A 206 8.10 31.81 1.82
N ASP A 207 7.15 32.35 2.58
CA ASP A 207 5.89 31.69 2.90
C ASP A 207 4.86 31.92 1.80
N ILE A 208 4.89 31.04 0.81
CA ILE A 208 4.05 31.13 -0.40
C ILE A 208 2.58 30.75 -0.15
N MET A 209 2.27 29.95 0.87
CA MET A 209 0.89 29.52 1.16
C MET A 209 0.22 30.42 2.19
N ASP A 210 -1.00 30.88 1.86
CA ASP A 210 -1.86 31.63 2.80
C ASP A 210 -2.65 30.67 3.68
N ALA A 211 -3.37 29.76 3.03
CA ALA A 211 -4.28 28.83 3.66
C ALA A 211 -4.17 27.46 2.99
N ASP A 212 -4.20 26.41 3.82
CA ASP A 212 -4.38 25.04 3.37
C ASP A 212 -5.63 24.44 4.03
N ASN A 213 -6.62 24.04 3.23
CA ASN A 213 -7.85 23.44 3.74
C ASN A 213 -7.80 21.92 3.52
N ALA A 214 -7.54 21.18 4.60
CA ALA A 214 -7.52 19.72 4.57
C ALA A 214 -8.91 19.07 4.51
N GLY A 215 -9.99 19.84 4.68
CA GLY A 215 -11.37 19.39 4.50
C GLY A 215 -11.73 19.28 3.01
N ASP A 216 -11.37 20.31 2.23
CA ASP A 216 -11.68 20.39 0.80
C ASP A 216 -10.48 20.11 -0.11
N PHE A 217 -9.32 19.80 0.48
CA PHE A 217 -8.05 19.51 -0.19
C PHE A 217 -7.59 20.59 -1.18
N THR A 218 -7.69 21.85 -0.73
CA THR A 218 -7.29 23.03 -1.50
C THR A 218 -6.12 23.76 -0.86
N ILE A 219 -5.24 24.33 -1.68
CA ILE A 219 -4.15 25.22 -1.24
C ILE A 219 -4.33 26.57 -1.93
N MET A 220 -4.42 27.61 -1.11
CA MET A 220 -4.44 29.01 -1.54
C MET A 220 -3.04 29.60 -1.39
N PHE A 221 -2.57 30.32 -2.41
CA PHE A 221 -1.37 31.13 -2.27
C PHE A 221 -1.64 32.40 -1.48
N ASN A 222 -0.56 33.00 -0.98
CA ASN A 222 -0.57 34.34 -0.38
C ASN A 222 -1.33 35.32 -1.30
N PRO A 223 -2.27 36.15 -0.77
CA PRO A 223 -3.06 37.09 -1.57
C PRO A 223 -2.22 38.01 -2.47
N ILE A 224 -0.99 38.35 -2.05
CA ILE A 224 -0.04 39.15 -2.84
C ILE A 224 0.35 38.45 -4.15
N LEU A 225 0.35 37.11 -4.16
CA LEU A 225 0.69 36.26 -5.31
C LEU A 225 -0.53 35.85 -6.14
N GLN A 226 -1.73 36.11 -5.63
CA GLN A 226 -2.96 35.62 -6.23
C GLN A 226 -3.32 36.39 -7.50
N GLU A 227 -2.82 37.63 -7.63
CA GLU A 227 -2.84 38.63 -8.74
C GLU A 227 -4.12 38.83 -9.59
N ARG A 228 -5.05 37.87 -9.64
CA ARG A 228 -6.43 37.87 -10.18
C ARG A 228 -7.19 36.54 -10.01
N HIS A 229 -6.55 35.44 -9.60
CA HIS A 229 -7.18 34.11 -9.55
C HIS A 229 -8.11 33.95 -8.34
N LEU A 230 -9.41 33.75 -8.60
CA LEU A 230 -10.40 33.43 -7.57
C LEU A 230 -10.36 31.95 -7.16
N ASP A 231 -9.81 31.11 -8.03
CA ASP A 231 -9.67 29.67 -7.80
C ASP A 231 -8.48 29.33 -6.90
N PRO A 232 -8.55 28.19 -6.18
CA PRO A 232 -7.40 27.64 -5.50
C PRO A 232 -6.32 27.23 -6.49
N PHE A 233 -5.05 27.52 -6.17
CA PHE A 233 -3.91 27.15 -6.99
C PHE A 233 -3.71 25.64 -7.08
N ILE A 234 -4.04 24.92 -6.02
CA ILE A 234 -4.06 23.46 -6.02
C ILE A 234 -5.42 23.01 -5.51
N ARG A 235 -6.09 22.16 -6.28
CA ARG A 235 -7.25 21.39 -5.82
C ARG A 235 -7.00 19.91 -6.03
N VAL A 236 -7.26 19.09 -5.00
CA VAL A 236 -7.21 17.63 -5.13
C VAL A 236 -8.61 17.06 -4.95
N ALA A 237 -9.23 16.62 -6.04
CA ALA A 237 -10.62 16.18 -6.07
C ALA A 237 -10.73 14.66 -6.32
N SER A 238 -11.77 14.01 -5.78
CA SER A 238 -12.15 12.69 -6.27
C SER A 238 -12.85 12.84 -7.62
N ILE A 239 -12.74 11.84 -8.50
CA ILE A 239 -13.45 11.82 -9.79
C ILE A 239 -14.98 11.91 -9.63
N GLU A 240 -15.54 11.40 -8.52
CA GLU A 240 -16.96 11.53 -8.18
C GLU A 240 -17.26 12.81 -7.36
N GLY A 241 -16.23 13.59 -7.03
CA GLY A 241 -16.34 14.81 -6.23
C GLY A 241 -16.69 16.05 -7.04
N THR A 242 -16.88 17.17 -6.34
CA THR A 242 -17.19 18.45 -6.97
C THR A 242 -15.89 19.15 -7.40
N TRP A 243 -15.59 19.05 -8.69
CA TRP A 243 -14.49 19.79 -9.33
C TRP A 243 -14.93 20.55 -10.58
N ILE A 244 -16.16 20.31 -11.05
CA ILE A 244 -16.78 21.04 -12.16
C ILE A 244 -16.81 22.54 -11.81
N GLY A 245 -16.30 23.37 -12.73
CA GLY A 245 -16.12 24.81 -12.52
C GLY A 245 -14.75 25.20 -11.95
N SER A 246 -13.80 24.27 -11.81
CA SER A 246 -12.39 24.62 -11.64
C SER A 246 -11.80 25.10 -12.96
N HIS A 247 -11.16 26.26 -12.97
CA HIS A 247 -10.41 26.79 -14.12
C HIS A 247 -8.92 26.52 -13.94
N ALA A 248 -8.55 25.24 -13.96
CA ALA A 248 -7.16 24.83 -13.79
C ALA A 248 -6.38 24.99 -15.10
N GLU A 249 -5.11 25.40 -15.05
CA GLU A 249 -4.24 25.40 -16.24
C GLU A 249 -3.67 24.00 -16.52
N TRP A 250 -3.56 23.16 -15.47
CA TRP A 250 -3.20 21.76 -15.60
C TRP A 250 -4.17 20.88 -14.82
N ALA A 251 -4.78 19.91 -15.49
CA ALA A 251 -5.48 18.78 -14.89
C ALA A 251 -4.68 17.48 -14.99
N HIS A 252 -4.58 16.78 -13.87
CA HIS A 252 -3.92 15.48 -13.79
C HIS A 252 -4.81 14.42 -13.16
N GLN A 253 -4.99 13.28 -13.85
CA GLN A 253 -5.74 12.13 -13.33
C GLN A 253 -4.80 11.09 -12.72
N GLU A 254 -4.69 11.03 -11.39
CA GLU A 254 -3.81 10.11 -10.65
C GLU A 254 -4.58 8.87 -10.17
N ASP A 255 -4.37 7.75 -10.87
CA ASP A 255 -4.86 6.39 -10.53
C ASP A 255 -6.37 6.37 -10.19
N VAL A 256 -7.17 7.06 -11.01
CA VAL A 256 -8.61 7.29 -10.79
C VAL A 256 -9.45 6.01 -10.76
N GLN A 257 -9.02 4.92 -11.42
CA GLN A 257 -9.75 3.64 -11.42
C GLN A 257 -9.33 2.69 -10.27
N GLN A 258 -8.47 3.12 -9.34
CA GLN A 258 -7.84 2.22 -8.37
C GLN A 258 -8.80 1.57 -7.37
N LYS A 259 -9.89 2.24 -6.99
CA LYS A 259 -10.90 1.68 -6.06
C LYS A 259 -12.30 1.62 -6.66
N ILE A 260 -12.45 2.06 -7.90
CA ILE A 260 -13.73 2.09 -8.58
C ILE A 260 -14.05 0.69 -9.09
N ALA A 261 -15.26 0.21 -8.82
CA ALA A 261 -15.73 -1.09 -9.29
C ALA A 261 -15.69 -1.13 -10.82
N LEU A 262 -15.12 -2.19 -11.37
CA LEU A 262 -14.89 -2.31 -12.79
C LEU A 262 -16.12 -2.92 -13.49
N SER A 263 -17.24 -2.20 -13.48
CA SER A 263 -18.43 -2.55 -14.26
C SER A 263 -18.52 -1.72 -15.53
N GLN A 264 -19.28 -2.23 -16.51
CA GLN A 264 -19.60 -1.50 -17.73
C GLN A 264 -20.27 -0.15 -17.43
N SER A 265 -21.27 -0.14 -16.55
CA SER A 265 -21.98 1.09 -16.18
C SER A 265 -21.08 2.14 -15.53
N THR A 266 -20.14 1.71 -14.69
CA THR A 266 -19.21 2.64 -14.02
C THR A 266 -18.16 3.15 -15.00
N ARG A 267 -17.69 2.29 -15.91
CA ARG A 267 -16.84 2.70 -17.03
C ARG A 267 -17.54 3.74 -17.89
N ASP A 268 -18.77 3.49 -18.30
CA ASP A 268 -19.55 4.39 -19.16
C ASP A 268 -19.76 5.74 -18.48
N ARG A 269 -20.14 5.76 -17.20
CA ARG A 269 -20.26 7.00 -16.43
C ARG A 269 -18.93 7.77 -16.30
N MET A 270 -17.79 7.08 -16.18
CA MET A 270 -16.48 7.74 -16.16
C MET A 270 -16.12 8.34 -17.52
N ILE A 271 -16.55 7.69 -18.61
CA ILE A 271 -16.39 8.18 -19.98
C ILE A 271 -17.28 9.40 -20.21
N ASP A 272 -18.57 9.31 -19.87
CA ASP A 272 -19.52 10.43 -20.02
C ASP A 272 -19.01 11.66 -19.26
N ASN A 273 -18.57 11.48 -18.02
CA ASN A 273 -17.99 12.57 -17.24
C ASN A 273 -16.68 13.12 -17.85
N TYR A 274 -15.92 12.27 -18.54
CA TYR A 274 -14.74 12.73 -19.25
C TYR A 274 -15.11 13.60 -20.46
N ASP A 275 -16.00 13.10 -21.31
CA ASP A 275 -16.44 13.75 -22.54
C ASP A 275 -17.20 15.05 -22.26
N ASP A 276 -18.00 15.09 -21.19
CA ASP A 276 -18.81 16.27 -20.85
C ASP A 276 -18.05 17.35 -20.06
N ASN A 277 -17.03 16.96 -19.27
CA ASN A 277 -16.43 17.87 -18.29
C ASN A 277 -14.89 17.82 -18.26
N LEU A 278 -14.25 16.64 -18.20
CA LEU A 278 -12.81 16.57 -17.94
C LEU A 278 -11.95 17.03 -19.11
N GLN A 279 -12.37 16.77 -20.36
CA GLN A 279 -11.54 17.12 -21.50
C GLN A 279 -11.29 18.64 -21.62
N ASP A 280 -12.25 19.44 -21.14
CA ASP A 280 -12.24 20.91 -21.25
C ASP A 280 -11.95 21.61 -19.91
N ILE A 281 -11.62 20.86 -18.86
CA ILE A 281 -11.40 21.42 -17.51
C ILE A 281 -10.10 22.25 -17.41
N ALA A 282 -9.15 21.98 -18.31
CA ALA A 282 -7.84 22.60 -18.29
C ALA A 282 -7.20 22.62 -19.69
N ASP A 283 -6.30 23.58 -19.90
CA ASP A 283 -5.48 23.69 -21.12
C ASP A 283 -4.55 22.49 -21.31
N LYS A 284 -4.12 21.90 -20.20
CA LYS A 284 -3.20 20.75 -20.16
C LYS A 284 -3.82 19.59 -19.38
N ASN A 285 -3.90 18.43 -20.00
CA ASN A 285 -4.47 17.21 -19.46
C ASN A 285 -3.45 16.06 -19.48
N THR A 286 -3.23 15.48 -18.31
CA THR A 286 -2.35 14.32 -18.15
C THR A 286 -2.96 13.30 -17.21
N ALA A 287 -2.44 12.08 -17.22
CA ALA A 287 -2.89 11.03 -16.33
C ALA A 287 -1.73 10.12 -15.94
N SER A 288 -1.93 9.40 -14.85
CA SER A 288 -1.02 8.37 -14.37
C SER A 288 -1.85 7.18 -13.90
N ALA A 289 -1.43 5.98 -14.28
CA ALA A 289 -2.21 4.78 -13.98
C ALA A 289 -1.38 3.51 -13.80
N THR A 290 -2.02 2.48 -13.23
CA THR A 290 -1.61 1.09 -13.38
C THR A 290 -2.76 0.34 -14.06
N ARG A 291 -2.49 -0.35 -15.18
CA ARG A 291 -3.53 -1.04 -15.95
C ARG A 291 -4.22 -2.13 -15.13
N LYS A 292 -5.53 -2.32 -15.35
CA LYS A 292 -6.34 -3.30 -14.59
C LYS A 292 -7.04 -4.38 -15.41
N GLY A 293 -7.09 -4.26 -16.73
CA GLY A 293 -7.67 -5.24 -17.63
C GLY A 293 -8.28 -4.62 -18.89
N GLU A 294 -9.17 -5.35 -19.56
CA GLU A 294 -9.78 -4.93 -20.84
C GLU A 294 -10.83 -3.83 -20.69
N LEU A 295 -11.60 -3.82 -19.59
CA LEU A 295 -12.58 -2.77 -19.26
C LEU A 295 -11.96 -1.58 -18.52
N ASP A 296 -10.69 -1.33 -18.78
CA ASP A 296 -9.95 -0.24 -18.16
C ASP A 296 -10.36 1.10 -18.79
N TYR A 297 -10.65 2.09 -17.94
CA TYR A 297 -11.03 3.45 -18.34
C TYR A 297 -9.95 4.08 -19.24
N TYR A 298 -8.67 3.82 -18.95
CA TYR A 298 -7.57 4.33 -19.74
C TYR A 298 -7.54 3.76 -21.17
N GLY A 299 -8.11 2.57 -21.38
CA GLY A 299 -8.30 2.00 -22.72
C GLY A 299 -9.18 2.88 -23.61
N GLU A 300 -10.19 3.54 -23.03
CA GLU A 300 -11.12 4.42 -23.75
C GLU A 300 -10.52 5.81 -23.98
N LEU A 301 -9.61 6.25 -23.10
CA LEU A 301 -8.83 7.47 -23.32
C LEU A 301 -7.86 7.32 -24.50
N PHE A 302 -7.22 6.15 -24.69
CA PHE A 302 -6.36 5.93 -25.86
C PHE A 302 -7.13 6.10 -27.19
N LYS A 303 -8.40 5.66 -27.22
CA LYS A 303 -9.26 5.85 -28.40
C LYS A 303 -9.60 7.33 -28.67
N ARG A 304 -9.48 8.18 -27.64
CA ARG A 304 -9.71 9.64 -27.70
C ARG A 304 -8.41 10.42 -27.94
N GLY A 305 -7.35 9.75 -28.38
CA GLY A 305 -6.08 10.40 -28.74
C GLY A 305 -5.08 10.54 -27.60
N TRP A 306 -5.39 10.05 -26.40
CA TRP A 306 -4.39 9.99 -25.34
C TRP A 306 -3.25 9.05 -25.70
N ARG A 307 -2.01 9.47 -25.43
CA ARG A 307 -0.80 8.71 -25.73
C ARG A 307 -0.24 8.08 -24.46
N PRO A 308 0.03 6.77 -24.45
CA PRO A 308 0.67 6.13 -23.32
C PRO A 308 2.18 6.39 -23.32
N LEU A 309 2.72 6.87 -22.20
CA LEU A 309 4.12 6.64 -21.83
C LEU A 309 4.17 5.31 -21.09
N HIS A 310 4.47 4.23 -21.81
CA HIS A 310 4.42 2.86 -21.29
C HIS A 310 5.81 2.35 -20.93
N ARG A 311 5.94 1.80 -19.73
CA ARG A 311 7.15 1.11 -19.29
C ARG A 311 6.85 -0.20 -18.58
N LYS A 312 7.71 -1.16 -18.85
CA LYS A 312 7.73 -2.48 -18.24
C LYS A 312 8.82 -2.56 -17.19
N ALA A 313 8.56 -3.26 -16.08
CA ALA A 313 9.57 -3.48 -15.05
C ALA A 313 10.71 -4.37 -15.54
N VAL A 314 10.41 -5.29 -16.46
CA VAL A 314 11.34 -6.22 -17.10
C VAL A 314 10.99 -6.34 -18.57
N GLU A 315 11.99 -6.19 -19.42
CA GLU A 315 11.90 -6.42 -20.86
C GLU A 315 12.97 -7.44 -21.25
N PHE A 316 12.58 -8.50 -21.96
CA PHE A 316 13.52 -9.49 -22.48
C PHE A 316 13.91 -9.12 -23.91
N SER A 317 15.20 -8.93 -24.17
CA SER A 317 15.74 -8.87 -25.53
C SER A 317 15.98 -10.28 -26.09
N LYS A 318 16.14 -11.28 -25.21
CA LYS A 318 16.26 -12.69 -25.55
C LYS A 318 15.74 -13.57 -24.40
N GLY A 319 15.02 -14.64 -24.75
CA GLY A 319 14.40 -15.54 -23.79
C GLY A 319 12.97 -15.14 -23.42
N ASP A 320 12.43 -15.77 -22.38
CA ASP A 320 11.07 -15.54 -21.88
C ASP A 320 11.05 -15.60 -20.34
N PHE A 321 9.90 -15.31 -19.75
CA PHE A 321 9.69 -15.45 -18.32
C PHE A 321 9.96 -16.90 -17.85
N PRO A 322 10.51 -17.07 -16.64
CA PRO A 322 10.94 -18.38 -16.14
C PRO A 322 9.75 -19.31 -15.91
N ASN A 323 9.85 -20.56 -16.35
CA ASN A 323 8.93 -21.64 -15.99
C ASN A 323 9.35 -22.30 -14.67
N LEU A 324 8.59 -23.29 -14.19
CA LEU A 324 8.84 -23.95 -12.90
C LEU A 324 10.28 -24.50 -12.78
N ASN A 325 10.85 -25.05 -13.86
CA ASN A 325 12.16 -25.67 -13.86
C ASN A 325 13.32 -24.64 -13.84
N ASP A 326 13.01 -23.37 -14.06
CA ASP A 326 13.99 -22.29 -14.07
C ASP A 326 14.24 -21.72 -12.67
N PHE A 327 13.48 -22.15 -11.67
CA PHE A 327 13.62 -21.72 -10.29
C PHE A 327 14.49 -22.67 -9.46
N ILE A 328 15.30 -22.08 -8.59
CA ILE A 328 15.97 -22.81 -7.51
C ILE A 328 15.04 -22.76 -6.30
N PHE A 329 14.67 -23.94 -5.81
CA PHE A 329 13.83 -24.09 -4.64
C PHE A 329 14.69 -24.41 -3.43
N GLU A 330 14.41 -23.75 -2.32
CA GLU A 330 14.83 -24.25 -1.02
C GLU A 330 13.82 -25.30 -0.61
N THR A 331 14.29 -26.55 -0.52
CA THR A 331 13.48 -27.64 0.01
C THR A 331 13.59 -27.64 1.52
N PHE A 332 12.45 -27.59 2.19
CA PHE A 332 12.39 -27.81 3.62
C PHE A 332 11.51 -29.03 3.89
N GLU A 333 12.07 -29.97 4.65
CA GLU A 333 11.37 -31.17 5.07
C GLU A 333 10.74 -30.93 6.43
N TYR A 334 9.45 -31.24 6.56
CA TYR A 334 8.81 -31.24 7.86
C TYR A 334 7.79 -32.38 7.91
N ASP A 335 8.17 -33.46 8.62
CA ASP A 335 7.39 -34.70 8.79
C ASP A 335 7.28 -35.51 7.49
N GLU A 336 8.44 -35.84 6.92
CA GLU A 336 8.57 -36.72 5.76
C GLU A 336 7.91 -36.16 4.47
N THR A 337 7.47 -34.89 4.49
CA THR A 337 6.92 -34.15 3.35
C THR A 337 7.85 -33.00 2.98
N GLU A 338 8.29 -32.98 1.72
CA GLU A 338 9.16 -31.96 1.16
C GLU A 338 8.34 -30.80 0.58
N TYR A 339 8.68 -29.57 0.98
CA TYR A 339 8.10 -28.33 0.48
C TYR A 339 9.13 -27.49 -0.26
N GLN A 340 8.70 -26.69 -1.23
CA GLN A 340 9.58 -25.90 -2.10
C GLN A 340 9.15 -24.42 -2.13
N ASP A 341 10.04 -23.48 -1.74
CA ASP A 341 9.87 -22.04 -1.98
C ASP A 341 10.97 -21.56 -2.95
N PRO A 342 10.64 -20.81 -4.03
CA PRO A 342 11.66 -20.30 -4.94
C PRO A 342 12.50 -19.23 -4.26
N VAL A 343 13.79 -19.51 -4.14
CA VAL A 343 14.80 -18.61 -3.56
C VAL A 343 15.73 -18.02 -4.62
N GLY A 344 15.72 -18.58 -5.83
CA GLY A 344 16.65 -18.21 -6.89
C GLY A 344 16.16 -18.61 -8.28
N LEU A 345 16.99 -18.30 -9.28
CA LEU A 345 16.85 -18.76 -10.65
C LEU A 345 18.06 -19.62 -11.01
N THR A 346 17.88 -20.63 -11.85
CA THR A 346 18.95 -21.53 -12.29
C THR A 346 20.00 -20.76 -13.10
N LYS A 347 21.23 -21.27 -13.09
CA LYS A 347 22.32 -20.65 -13.88
C LYS A 347 22.06 -20.79 -15.38
N GLU A 348 21.45 -21.89 -15.77
CA GLU A 348 21.06 -22.23 -17.13
C GLU A 348 20.05 -21.21 -17.66
N TYR A 349 19.01 -20.89 -16.87
CA TYR A 349 18.05 -19.85 -17.22
C TYR A 349 18.75 -18.49 -17.36
N LEU A 350 19.54 -18.08 -16.34
CA LEU A 350 20.24 -16.80 -16.35
C LEU A 350 21.24 -16.64 -17.51
N ALA A 351 21.85 -17.73 -17.97
CA ALA A 351 22.73 -17.74 -19.14
C ALA A 351 21.96 -17.70 -20.48
N GLY A 352 20.69 -18.13 -20.47
CA GLY A 352 19.83 -18.19 -21.65
C GLY A 352 19.05 -16.90 -21.92
N VAL A 353 18.95 -16.00 -20.93
CA VAL A 353 18.15 -14.77 -21.03
C VAL A 353 19.00 -13.51 -21.12
N GLU A 354 18.53 -12.55 -21.90
CA GLU A 354 19.02 -11.18 -21.93
C GLU A 354 17.85 -10.26 -21.64
N TYR A 355 18.00 -9.39 -20.63
CA TYR A 355 16.91 -8.54 -20.16
C TYR A 355 17.38 -7.16 -19.73
N LYS A 356 16.45 -6.22 -19.73
CA LYS A 356 16.56 -4.89 -19.13
C LYS A 356 15.55 -4.76 -18.01
N THR A 357 16.00 -4.27 -16.85
CA THR A 357 15.10 -3.89 -15.76
C THR A 357 14.91 -2.39 -15.73
N LEU A 358 13.69 -1.96 -15.41
CA LEU A 358 13.47 -0.62 -14.91
C LEU A 358 14.02 -0.58 -13.48
N ASP A 359 15.20 0.01 -13.30
CA ASP A 359 15.94 -0.02 -12.03
C ASP A 359 15.13 0.61 -10.88
N CYS A 360 14.41 -0.24 -10.17
CA CYS A 360 13.72 0.11 -8.96
C CYS A 360 14.52 -0.45 -7.77
N PRO A 361 14.98 0.39 -6.82
CA PRO A 361 15.81 -0.05 -5.69
C PRO A 361 15.18 -1.19 -4.87
N ASN A 362 13.86 -1.31 -4.91
CA ASN A 362 13.10 -2.28 -4.13
C ASN A 362 12.73 -3.56 -4.91
N PHE A 363 13.03 -3.66 -6.21
CA PHE A 363 12.61 -4.76 -7.09
C PHE A 363 13.73 -5.20 -8.04
N SER A 364 14.68 -5.98 -7.51
CA SER A 364 15.66 -6.67 -8.35
C SER A 364 14.98 -7.65 -9.31
N PHE A 365 15.66 -7.99 -10.40
CA PHE A 365 15.19 -8.97 -11.39
C PHE A 365 14.68 -10.26 -10.74
N LEU A 366 15.47 -10.86 -9.84
CA LEU A 366 15.07 -12.06 -9.10
C LEU A 366 13.75 -11.88 -8.33
N LYS A 367 13.57 -10.74 -7.65
CA LYS A 367 12.35 -10.45 -6.88
C LYS A 367 11.14 -10.25 -7.79
N LEU A 368 11.35 -9.69 -8.99
CA LEU A 368 10.32 -9.59 -10.02
C LEU A 368 9.93 -10.98 -10.54
N MET A 369 10.90 -11.85 -10.82
CA MET A 369 10.63 -13.22 -11.28
C MET A 369 9.92 -14.07 -10.22
N ILE A 370 10.30 -13.96 -8.94
CA ILE A 370 9.58 -14.62 -7.83
C ILE A 370 8.15 -14.09 -7.73
N ARG A 371 7.92 -12.78 -7.95
CA ARG A 371 6.56 -12.22 -7.98
C ARG A 371 5.75 -12.71 -9.15
N TYR A 372 6.36 -12.79 -10.34
CA TYR A 372 5.76 -13.40 -11.51
C TYR A 372 5.31 -14.83 -11.21
N TRP A 373 6.19 -15.66 -10.66
CA TRP A 373 5.84 -17.03 -10.28
C TRP A 373 4.70 -17.12 -9.27
N ARG A 374 4.69 -16.24 -8.25
CA ARG A 374 3.65 -16.24 -7.21
C ARG A 374 2.27 -15.81 -7.72
N ASN A 375 2.21 -14.86 -8.64
CA ASN A 375 0.95 -14.36 -9.21
C ASN A 375 1.20 -13.69 -10.57
N PRO A 376 1.16 -14.44 -11.68
CA PRO A 376 1.44 -13.92 -13.02
C PRO A 376 0.50 -12.78 -13.42
N ASP A 377 -0.81 -12.91 -13.19
CA ASP A 377 -1.79 -11.90 -13.57
C ASP A 377 -1.56 -10.56 -12.84
N SER A 378 -1.31 -10.63 -11.53
CA SER A 378 -0.93 -9.45 -10.75
C SER A 378 0.41 -8.90 -11.18
N PHE A 379 1.34 -9.74 -11.63
CA PHE A 379 2.63 -9.29 -12.12
C PHE A 379 2.48 -8.50 -13.42
N PHE A 380 1.77 -9.05 -14.41
CA PHE A 380 1.57 -8.40 -15.70
C PHE A 380 0.80 -7.08 -15.56
N THR A 381 -0.24 -7.04 -14.75
CA THR A 381 -0.99 -5.80 -14.50
C THR A 381 -0.18 -4.74 -13.74
N GLN A 382 0.50 -5.11 -12.65
CA GLN A 382 1.15 -4.12 -11.76
C GLN A 382 2.58 -3.75 -12.13
N TYR A 383 3.29 -4.62 -12.83
CA TYR A 383 4.72 -4.46 -13.14
C TYR A 383 5.01 -4.43 -14.64
N GLN A 384 4.14 -5.00 -15.48
CA GLN A 384 4.29 -4.92 -16.94
C GLN A 384 3.32 -3.91 -17.57
N ASN A 385 2.38 -3.36 -16.79
CA ASN A 385 1.30 -2.48 -17.27
C ASN A 385 0.52 -3.08 -18.45
N GLU A 386 0.28 -4.39 -18.39
CA GLU A 386 -0.48 -5.09 -19.40
C GLU A 386 -1.95 -5.21 -18.98
N ALA A 387 -2.84 -5.06 -19.96
CA ALA A 387 -4.27 -5.32 -19.77
C ALA A 387 -4.52 -6.81 -19.83
N VAL A 388 -4.44 -7.48 -18.67
CA VAL A 388 -4.73 -8.91 -18.59
C VAL A 388 -6.25 -9.12 -18.62
N SER A 389 -6.70 -9.96 -19.56
CA SER A 389 -8.10 -10.37 -19.68
C SER A 389 -8.54 -11.12 -18.42
N ARG A 390 -9.76 -10.86 -17.96
CA ARG A 390 -10.21 -11.39 -16.67
C ARG A 390 -10.57 -12.86 -16.80
N ARG A 391 -10.00 -13.69 -15.93
CA ARG A 391 -10.43 -15.09 -15.81
C ARG A 391 -11.85 -15.14 -15.24
N SER A 392 -12.68 -16.03 -15.77
CA SER A 392 -14.08 -16.20 -15.35
C SER A 392 -14.24 -16.71 -13.91
N LYS A 393 -13.18 -17.31 -13.35
CA LYS A 393 -13.06 -17.67 -11.94
C LYS A 393 -11.82 -16.99 -11.36
N PHE A 394 -11.99 -16.31 -10.23
CA PHE A 394 -10.86 -15.60 -9.61
C PHE A 394 -9.85 -16.54 -8.96
N PHE A 395 -10.30 -17.64 -8.35
CA PHE A 395 -9.43 -18.72 -7.88
C PHE A 395 -9.46 -19.85 -8.92
N ASP A 396 -8.64 -19.74 -9.96
CA ASP A 396 -8.40 -20.83 -10.87
C ASP A 396 -7.12 -21.59 -10.48
N GLY A 397 -7.23 -22.91 -10.31
CA GLY A 397 -6.17 -23.73 -9.75
C GLY A 397 -6.70 -25.02 -9.15
N THR A 398 -5.79 -25.82 -8.60
CA THR A 398 -6.08 -27.04 -7.84
C THR A 398 -7.13 -26.76 -6.77
N ASP A 399 -8.07 -27.69 -6.59
CA ASP A 399 -9.05 -27.57 -5.51
C ASP A 399 -8.34 -27.47 -4.15
N LEU A 400 -8.99 -26.77 -3.22
CA LEU A 400 -8.49 -26.67 -1.86
C LEU A 400 -8.34 -28.09 -1.29
N GLU A 401 -7.13 -28.42 -0.83
CA GLU A 401 -6.81 -29.78 -0.41
C GLU A 401 -7.65 -30.14 0.82
N VAL A 402 -8.39 -31.25 0.72
CA VAL A 402 -9.19 -31.79 1.81
C VAL A 402 -8.37 -32.89 2.48
N ILE A 403 -8.03 -32.67 3.73
CA ILE A 403 -7.17 -33.55 4.52
C ILE A 403 -7.93 -34.15 5.71
N LYS A 404 -7.48 -35.30 6.20
CA LYS A 404 -8.04 -35.88 7.44
C LYS A 404 -7.52 -35.12 8.67
N PRO A 405 -8.30 -35.02 9.75
CA PRO A 405 -7.82 -34.52 11.04
C PRO A 405 -6.57 -35.26 11.49
N PHE A 406 -5.59 -34.55 12.05
CA PHE A 406 -4.45 -35.21 12.67
C PHE A 406 -4.92 -35.92 13.95
N THR A 407 -4.84 -37.26 13.99
CA THR A 407 -5.41 -38.07 15.07
C THR A 407 -4.51 -38.20 16.29
N ASP A 408 -3.21 -37.94 16.16
CA ASP A 408 -2.21 -38.38 17.14
C ASP A 408 -1.51 -37.22 17.87
N GLY A 409 -2.24 -36.15 18.19
CA GLY A 409 -1.73 -35.03 19.01
C GLY A 409 -0.66 -34.15 18.33
N ARG A 410 -0.49 -34.25 17.00
CA ARG A 410 0.57 -33.55 16.24
C ARG A 410 0.25 -32.11 15.82
N LEU A 411 -0.90 -31.57 16.20
CA LEU A 411 -1.18 -30.13 16.07
C LEU A 411 -0.54 -29.37 17.23
N ASN A 412 0.79 -29.32 17.27
CA ASN A 412 1.56 -28.39 18.11
C ASN A 412 1.60 -26.98 17.45
N GLY A 413 0.53 -26.60 16.75
CA GLY A 413 0.38 -25.31 16.12
C GLY A 413 -0.41 -24.37 17.01
N HIS A 414 -0.13 -23.07 16.91
CA HIS A 414 -1.02 -22.07 17.49
C HIS A 414 -2.37 -22.14 16.79
N ARG A 415 -3.43 -22.43 17.56
CA ARG A 415 -4.82 -22.38 17.11
C ARG A 415 -5.41 -21.01 17.33
N TYR A 416 -6.19 -20.59 16.36
CA TYR A 416 -6.87 -19.32 16.35
C TYR A 416 -8.34 -19.52 16.04
N PHE A 417 -9.17 -18.75 16.71
CA PHE A 417 -10.60 -18.69 16.46
C PHE A 417 -10.99 -17.30 15.98
N PHE A 418 -11.62 -17.20 14.82
CA PHE A 418 -12.08 -15.94 14.24
C PHE A 418 -13.60 -15.97 14.02
N ILE A 419 -14.25 -14.84 14.31
CA ILE A 419 -15.69 -14.67 14.18
C ILE A 419 -15.99 -13.39 13.40
N ASP A 420 -16.66 -13.53 12.26
CA ASP A 420 -17.34 -12.45 11.51
C ASP A 420 -18.85 -12.53 11.82
N PRO A 421 -19.36 -11.66 12.71
CA PRO A 421 -20.76 -11.67 13.11
C PRO A 421 -21.63 -10.97 12.06
N ALA A 422 -22.70 -11.66 11.63
CA ALA A 422 -23.82 -11.03 10.96
C ALA A 422 -24.89 -10.59 11.98
N PHE A 423 -25.41 -9.38 11.81
CA PHE A 423 -26.41 -8.82 12.71
C PHE A 423 -27.81 -8.87 12.08
N SER A 424 -28.59 -9.89 12.44
CA SER A 424 -30.04 -9.90 12.28
C SER A 424 -30.72 -10.37 13.57
N VAL A 425 -31.66 -9.56 14.09
CA VAL A 425 -32.40 -9.85 15.33
C VAL A 425 -33.22 -11.13 15.22
N GLU A 426 -33.67 -11.45 14.00
CA GLU A 426 -34.37 -12.68 13.67
C GLU A 426 -33.57 -13.47 12.64
N LYS A 427 -33.76 -14.78 12.64
CA LYS A 427 -33.25 -15.72 11.64
C LYS A 427 -33.99 -15.49 10.30
N SER A 428 -33.79 -14.32 9.68
CA SER A 428 -34.51 -13.95 8.46
C SER A 428 -33.91 -14.67 7.25
N LYS A 429 -34.72 -14.92 6.22
CA LYS A 429 -34.26 -15.48 4.93
C LYS A 429 -33.43 -14.49 4.11
N THR A 430 -33.32 -13.23 4.55
CA THR A 430 -32.63 -12.14 3.84
C THR A 430 -31.41 -11.54 4.60
N GLY A 431 -31.20 -11.87 5.87
CA GLY A 431 -30.03 -11.43 6.66
C GLY A 431 -28.68 -11.98 6.18
N SER A 432 -27.57 -11.37 6.59
CA SER A 432 -26.21 -11.81 6.29
C SER A 432 -25.84 -13.11 7.02
N PHE A 433 -24.82 -13.83 6.55
CA PHE A 433 -24.33 -15.04 7.24
C PHE A 433 -23.28 -14.67 8.28
N VAL A 434 -23.34 -15.34 9.43
CA VAL A 434 -22.24 -15.37 10.39
C VAL A 434 -21.20 -16.36 9.87
N ALA A 435 -19.92 -15.98 9.92
CA ALA A 435 -18.82 -16.89 9.64
C ALA A 435 -17.94 -17.07 10.89
N MET A 436 -17.77 -18.32 11.32
CA MET A 436 -16.88 -18.72 12.40
C MET A 436 -15.81 -19.64 11.85
N LEU A 437 -14.55 -19.36 12.15
CA LEU A 437 -13.41 -20.03 11.55
C LEU A 437 -12.43 -20.47 12.64
N ILE A 438 -12.16 -21.77 12.73
CA ILE A 438 -11.07 -22.32 13.52
C ILE A 438 -9.94 -22.65 12.56
N ILE A 439 -8.79 -22.03 12.77
CA ILE A 439 -7.57 -22.37 12.04
C ILE A 439 -6.44 -22.75 12.97
N ALA A 440 -5.57 -23.61 12.47
CA ALA A 440 -4.25 -23.82 13.03
C ALA A 440 -3.20 -23.42 12.00
N ILE A 441 -2.18 -22.69 12.45
CA ILE A 441 -1.00 -22.46 11.62
C ILE A 441 0.01 -23.55 11.93
N VAL A 442 0.28 -24.38 10.93
CA VAL A 442 1.23 -25.48 11.04
C VAL A 442 2.12 -25.44 9.81
N ARG A 443 3.45 -25.35 9.98
CA ARG A 443 4.42 -25.47 8.87
C ARG A 443 4.26 -24.41 7.76
N HIS A 444 3.83 -23.19 8.10
CA HIS A 444 3.47 -22.15 7.12
C HIS A 444 2.22 -22.46 6.28
N GLU A 445 1.47 -23.48 6.64
CA GLU A 445 0.14 -23.77 6.12
C GLU A 445 -0.94 -23.27 7.08
N ILE A 446 -2.08 -22.90 6.51
CA ILE A 446 -3.30 -22.55 7.22
C ILE A 446 -4.22 -23.76 7.11
N ILE A 447 -4.39 -24.47 8.22
CA ILE A 447 -5.30 -25.61 8.31
C ILE A 447 -6.62 -25.12 8.87
N ILE A 448 -7.68 -25.17 8.06
CA ILE A 448 -9.05 -24.90 8.50
C ILE A 448 -9.54 -26.16 9.20
N GLU A 449 -9.55 -26.12 10.54
CA GLU A 449 -10.00 -27.25 11.36
C GLU A 449 -11.53 -27.33 11.39
N ASP A 450 -12.20 -26.17 11.45
CA ASP A 450 -13.64 -26.06 11.30
C ASP A 450 -14.01 -24.71 10.68
N ILE A 451 -15.13 -24.70 9.96
CA ILE A 451 -15.73 -23.47 9.43
C ILE A 451 -17.24 -23.59 9.47
N ILE A 452 -17.89 -22.58 10.03
CA ILE A 452 -19.35 -22.47 10.13
C ILE A 452 -19.79 -21.22 9.39
N ILE A 453 -20.70 -21.36 8.43
CA ILE A 453 -21.23 -20.26 7.61
C ILE A 453 -22.75 -20.37 7.62
N ARG A 454 -23.39 -19.68 8.56
CA ARG A 454 -24.82 -19.87 8.85
C ARG A 454 -25.49 -18.58 9.28
N ARG A 455 -26.81 -18.53 9.10
CA ARG A 455 -27.66 -17.50 9.72
C ARG A 455 -27.91 -17.92 11.16
N MET A 456 -27.52 -17.08 12.12
CA MET A 456 -27.68 -17.33 13.55
C MET A 456 -28.31 -16.12 14.22
N SER A 457 -29.15 -16.34 15.22
CA SER A 457 -29.49 -15.28 16.16
C SER A 457 -28.26 -14.90 17.01
N PRO A 458 -28.26 -13.73 17.67
CA PRO A 458 -27.22 -13.36 18.62
C PRO A 458 -26.96 -14.43 19.69
N GLU A 459 -28.01 -15.01 20.26
CA GLU A 459 -27.92 -16.05 21.30
C GLU A 459 -27.34 -17.36 20.73
N GLU A 460 -27.76 -17.74 19.51
CA GLU A 460 -27.18 -18.91 18.83
C GLU A 460 -25.69 -18.70 18.54
N LEU A 461 -25.28 -17.49 18.13
CA LEU A 461 -23.87 -17.16 17.93
C LEU A 461 -23.09 -17.23 19.26
N ASP A 462 -23.65 -16.71 20.34
CA ASP A 462 -23.05 -16.74 21.68
C ASP A 462 -22.81 -18.20 22.13
N ASP A 463 -23.84 -19.05 22.01
CA ASP A 463 -23.77 -20.47 22.41
C ASP A 463 -22.83 -21.27 21.50
N TRP A 464 -22.90 -21.09 20.18
CA TRP A 464 -22.01 -21.77 19.24
C TRP A 464 -20.56 -21.35 19.38
N GLY A 465 -20.31 -20.05 19.59
CA GLY A 465 -18.94 -19.55 19.76
C GLY A 465 -18.30 -20.06 21.04
N VAL A 466 -19.06 -20.14 22.15
CA VAL A 466 -18.59 -20.78 23.40
C VAL A 466 -18.35 -22.27 23.21
N LEU A 467 -19.25 -22.97 22.50
CA LEU A 467 -19.09 -24.39 22.21
C LEU A 467 -17.81 -24.67 21.42
N LEU A 468 -17.57 -23.92 20.33
CA LEU A 468 -16.37 -24.08 19.50
C LEU A 468 -15.10 -23.71 20.27
N HIS A 469 -15.11 -22.61 21.01
CA HIS A 469 -13.98 -22.23 21.84
C HIS A 469 -13.65 -23.32 22.88
N THR A 470 -14.66 -23.92 23.49
CA THR A 470 -14.46 -25.01 24.47
C THR A 470 -13.97 -26.29 23.80
N GLN A 471 -14.51 -26.62 22.62
CA GLN A 471 -14.18 -27.84 21.88
C GLN A 471 -12.74 -27.81 21.35
N TYR A 472 -12.31 -26.69 20.79
CA TYR A 472 -11.02 -26.58 20.09
C TYR A 472 -9.89 -26.00 20.95
N ASP A 473 -10.24 -25.38 22.08
CA ASP A 473 -9.32 -24.74 23.02
C ASP A 473 -8.27 -23.86 22.30
N PRO A 474 -8.71 -22.79 21.59
CA PRO A 474 -7.82 -21.97 20.79
C PRO A 474 -6.87 -21.16 21.67
N ASN A 475 -5.66 -20.91 21.17
CA ASN A 475 -4.69 -20.07 21.89
C ASN A 475 -5.12 -18.60 21.91
N GLU A 476 -5.71 -18.13 20.81
CA GLU A 476 -6.19 -16.77 20.65
C GLU A 476 -7.55 -16.78 19.94
N SER A 477 -8.45 -15.92 20.37
CA SER A 477 -9.77 -15.78 19.78
C SER A 477 -10.02 -14.32 19.41
N PHE A 478 -10.69 -14.09 18.28
CA PHE A 478 -10.91 -12.78 17.71
C PHE A 478 -12.33 -12.67 17.17
N ILE A 479 -13.02 -11.60 17.54
CA ILE A 479 -14.32 -11.24 16.97
C ILE A 479 -14.25 -9.87 16.29
N GLU A 480 -14.83 -9.78 15.10
CA GLU A 480 -14.88 -8.55 14.34
C GLU A 480 -15.76 -7.51 15.05
N ASN A 481 -15.22 -6.31 15.25
CA ASN A 481 -15.92 -5.19 15.86
C ASN A 481 -16.12 -4.09 14.82
N ASP A 482 -17.24 -4.13 14.11
CA ASP A 482 -17.63 -3.06 13.20
C ASP A 482 -18.26 -1.89 13.99
N TYR A 483 -17.40 -1.23 14.77
CA TYR A 483 -17.45 0.07 15.48
C TYR A 483 -18.68 0.55 16.26
N ALA A 484 -19.83 -0.14 16.28
CA ALA A 484 -20.99 0.35 17.02
C ALA A 484 -21.98 -0.72 17.49
N GLN A 485 -21.82 -2.00 17.16
CA GLN A 485 -22.93 -2.97 17.26
C GLN A 485 -22.76 -4.03 18.34
N ILE A 486 -21.53 -4.52 18.61
CA ILE A 486 -21.26 -5.46 19.71
C ILE A 486 -21.22 -4.74 21.06
N THR A 487 -20.61 -3.56 21.10
CA THR A 487 -20.41 -2.78 22.33
C THR A 487 -21.69 -2.08 22.82
N THR A 488 -22.65 -1.77 21.96
CA THR A 488 -23.94 -1.16 22.35
C THR A 488 -25.03 -2.18 22.70
N ARG A 489 -24.91 -3.45 22.25
CA ARG A 489 -25.87 -4.54 22.51
C ARG A 489 -25.27 -5.65 23.38
N SER A 490 -24.44 -5.25 24.34
CA SER A 490 -23.59 -6.13 25.15
C SER A 490 -24.30 -7.25 25.91
N GLN A 491 -25.63 -7.25 26.03
CA GLN A 491 -26.38 -8.31 26.71
C GLN A 491 -26.48 -9.62 25.91
N SER A 492 -26.53 -9.58 24.57
CA SER A 492 -26.75 -10.79 23.75
C SER A 492 -25.47 -11.57 23.39
N TYR A 493 -24.29 -11.05 23.76
CA TYR A 493 -22.98 -11.66 23.47
C TYR A 493 -22.11 -11.82 24.73
N GLN A 494 -22.74 -11.79 25.91
CA GLN A 494 -22.00 -11.75 27.17
C GLN A 494 -21.12 -12.97 27.38
N LYS A 495 -21.56 -14.17 26.98
CA LYS A 495 -20.76 -15.38 27.26
C LYS A 495 -19.51 -15.40 26.40
N LEU A 496 -19.64 -15.10 25.11
CA LEU A 496 -18.56 -15.09 24.13
C LEU A 496 -17.52 -14.00 24.42
N LEU A 497 -17.96 -12.79 24.77
CA LEU A 497 -17.05 -11.68 25.10
C LEU A 497 -16.34 -11.86 26.45
N ASN A 498 -16.90 -12.70 27.34
CA ASN A 498 -16.28 -13.04 28.62
C ASN A 498 -15.32 -14.23 28.52
N LEU A 499 -15.16 -14.85 27.34
CA LEU A 499 -14.15 -15.90 27.14
C LEU A 499 -12.75 -15.33 27.32
N ARG A 500 -11.94 -16.03 28.10
CA ARG A 500 -10.56 -15.62 28.37
C ARG A 500 -9.76 -15.66 27.08
N GLY A 501 -9.20 -14.51 26.69
CA GLY A 501 -8.39 -14.39 25.47
C GLY A 501 -9.16 -13.96 24.23
N MET A 502 -10.45 -13.62 24.36
CA MET A 502 -11.23 -13.03 23.26
C MET A 502 -10.79 -11.57 23.01
N GLY A 503 -10.23 -11.33 21.83
CA GLY A 503 -9.83 -10.02 21.32
C GLY A 503 -10.83 -9.46 20.30
N LEU A 504 -10.73 -8.14 20.05
CA LEU A 504 -11.51 -7.46 19.02
C LEU A 504 -10.60 -7.06 17.86
N PHE A 505 -11.06 -7.21 16.63
CA PHE A 505 -10.37 -6.67 15.45
C PHE A 505 -11.29 -5.80 14.60
N ILE A 506 -10.72 -4.91 13.79
CA ILE A 506 -11.46 -3.98 12.94
C ILE A 506 -11.03 -4.19 11.48
N ASN A 507 -11.93 -4.69 10.64
CA ASN A 507 -11.63 -4.99 9.24
C ASN A 507 -11.34 -3.77 8.36
N ARG A 508 -11.84 -2.59 8.71
CA ARG A 508 -11.65 -1.36 7.91
C ARG A 508 -10.19 -0.95 7.78
N GLY A 509 -9.33 -1.33 8.73
CA GLY A 509 -7.88 -1.08 8.66
C GLY A 509 -7.17 -1.87 7.56
N PHE A 510 -7.79 -2.94 7.05
CA PHE A 510 -7.20 -3.88 6.10
C PHE A 510 -7.64 -3.66 4.65
N GLY A 511 -8.38 -2.59 4.35
CA GLY A 511 -8.88 -2.31 2.99
C GLY A 511 -10.25 -2.93 2.73
N THR A 512 -10.69 -2.91 1.46
CA THR A 512 -12.04 -3.40 1.08
C THR A 512 -12.12 -4.93 1.17
N LYS A 513 -13.33 -5.50 1.34
CA LYS A 513 -13.58 -6.96 1.33
C LYS A 513 -12.90 -7.65 0.15
N ASP A 514 -13.06 -7.10 -1.05
CA ASP A 514 -12.42 -7.63 -2.26
C ASP A 514 -10.89 -7.61 -2.17
N GLN A 515 -10.28 -6.55 -1.66
CA GLN A 515 -8.83 -6.47 -1.49
C GLN A 515 -8.31 -7.46 -0.44
N ARG A 516 -9.12 -7.77 0.58
CA ARG A 516 -8.78 -8.81 1.55
C ARG A 516 -8.88 -10.19 0.92
N ILE A 517 -10.00 -10.54 0.29
CA ILE A 517 -10.17 -11.85 -0.37
C ILE A 517 -9.12 -12.05 -1.47
N GLN A 518 -8.77 -11.01 -2.25
CA GLN A 518 -7.72 -11.09 -3.26
C GLN A 518 -6.34 -11.43 -2.66
N SER A 519 -6.05 -11.03 -1.43
CA SER A 519 -4.79 -11.38 -0.76
C SER A 519 -4.67 -12.88 -0.46
N LEU A 520 -5.79 -13.63 -0.46
CA LEU A 520 -5.78 -15.09 -0.34
C LEU A 520 -5.27 -15.79 -1.60
N TYR A 521 -5.23 -15.13 -2.76
CA TYR A 521 -4.89 -15.78 -4.03
C TYR A 521 -3.56 -16.55 -3.95
N GLY A 522 -2.51 -15.91 -3.43
CA GLY A 522 -1.20 -16.55 -3.30
C GLY A 522 -1.18 -17.76 -2.38
N TYR A 523 -1.98 -17.76 -1.31
CA TYR A 523 -2.08 -18.89 -0.38
C TYR A 523 -2.87 -20.05 -1.00
N LEU A 524 -4.00 -19.74 -1.64
CA LEU A 524 -4.88 -20.73 -2.26
C LEU A 524 -4.28 -21.35 -3.54
N PHE A 525 -3.56 -20.57 -4.34
CA PHE A 525 -2.89 -21.05 -5.55
C PHE A 525 -1.75 -22.03 -5.23
N ARG A 526 -1.08 -21.84 -4.08
CA ARG A 526 0.05 -22.68 -3.63
C ARG A 526 -0.37 -23.84 -2.74
N SER A 527 -1.67 -24.14 -2.64
CA SER A 527 -2.21 -25.16 -1.73
C SER A 527 -1.78 -24.99 -0.25
N GLN A 528 -1.47 -23.75 0.17
CA GLN A 528 -1.08 -23.45 1.57
C GLN A 528 -2.28 -23.39 2.51
N VAL A 529 -3.49 -23.32 1.97
CA VAL A 529 -4.71 -23.44 2.75
C VAL A 529 -5.27 -24.84 2.53
N LYS A 530 -5.47 -25.57 3.62
CA LYS A 530 -6.09 -26.90 3.62
C LYS A 530 -7.30 -26.89 4.53
N ILE A 531 -8.23 -27.82 4.32
CA ILE A 531 -9.42 -27.95 5.16
C ILE A 531 -9.60 -29.37 5.63
N TYR A 532 -10.00 -29.54 6.89
CA TYR A 532 -10.36 -30.86 7.38
C TYR A 532 -11.59 -31.42 6.70
N ASP A 533 -11.57 -32.73 6.52
CA ASP A 533 -12.68 -33.45 5.93
C ASP A 533 -13.92 -33.47 6.83
N THR A 534 -13.72 -33.20 8.11
CA THR A 534 -14.74 -33.07 9.17
C THR A 534 -15.25 -31.65 9.38
N ALA A 535 -14.67 -30.63 8.73
CA ALA A 535 -15.12 -29.24 8.88
C ALA A 535 -16.58 -29.10 8.41
N LYS A 536 -17.45 -28.54 9.27
CA LYS A 536 -18.91 -28.70 9.17
C LYS A 536 -19.48 -28.09 7.89
N ASP A 537 -19.07 -26.87 7.53
CA ASP A 537 -19.55 -26.18 6.33
C ASP A 537 -18.51 -26.14 5.20
N ARG A 538 -17.58 -27.13 5.16
CA ARG A 538 -16.54 -27.27 4.12
C ARG A 538 -17.09 -27.14 2.69
N ILE A 539 -18.18 -27.83 2.38
CA ILE A 539 -18.76 -27.82 1.02
C ILE A 539 -19.28 -26.42 0.67
N HIS A 540 -19.87 -25.70 1.62
CA HIS A 540 -20.33 -24.34 1.42
C HIS A 540 -19.16 -23.40 1.15
N PHE A 541 -18.11 -23.47 1.97
CA PHE A 541 -16.88 -22.71 1.80
C PHE A 541 -16.19 -22.99 0.44
N MET A 542 -16.10 -24.26 0.04
CA MET A 542 -15.55 -24.63 -1.28
C MET A 542 -16.39 -24.09 -2.43
N ARG A 543 -17.72 -23.98 -2.29
CA ARG A 543 -18.61 -23.35 -3.27
C ARG A 543 -18.38 -21.85 -3.33
N GLU A 544 -18.25 -21.17 -2.19
CA GLU A 544 -17.89 -19.75 -2.15
C GLU A 544 -16.57 -19.52 -2.90
N ARG A 545 -15.52 -20.30 -2.61
CA ARG A 545 -14.24 -20.24 -3.33
C ARG A 545 -14.40 -20.42 -4.84
N ARG A 546 -15.04 -21.51 -5.27
CA ARG A 546 -15.20 -21.83 -6.71
C ARG A 546 -16.07 -20.81 -7.44
N GLY A 547 -17.04 -20.22 -6.74
CA GLY A 547 -17.97 -19.22 -7.25
C GLY A 547 -17.54 -17.77 -7.02
N TYR A 548 -16.37 -17.53 -6.41
CA TYR A 548 -15.90 -16.18 -6.14
C TYR A 548 -15.53 -15.48 -7.45
N ASN A 549 -16.27 -14.42 -7.73
CA ASN A 549 -16.03 -13.52 -8.83
C ASN A 549 -16.05 -12.09 -8.30
N LYS A 550 -14.87 -11.46 -8.29
CA LYS A 550 -14.65 -10.09 -7.80
C LYS A 550 -15.52 -9.04 -8.50
N ASP A 551 -16.03 -9.33 -9.69
CA ASP A 551 -16.74 -8.39 -10.56
C ASP A 551 -18.19 -8.81 -10.86
N ALA A 552 -18.75 -9.80 -10.16
CA ALA A 552 -20.14 -10.20 -10.38
C ALA A 552 -21.10 -9.01 -10.10
N ALA A 553 -21.79 -8.56 -11.15
CA ALA A 553 -22.76 -7.47 -11.09
C ALA A 553 -23.92 -7.79 -10.13
N ASP A 554 -24.29 -9.06 -10.02
CA ASP A 554 -25.17 -9.58 -8.97
C ASP A 554 -24.35 -9.91 -7.72
N ARG A 555 -24.11 -8.89 -6.86
CA ARG A 555 -23.54 -9.04 -5.50
C ARG A 555 -24.43 -9.82 -4.53
N LYS A 556 -25.36 -10.64 -5.02
CA LYS A 556 -26.24 -11.49 -4.20
C LYS A 556 -25.50 -12.68 -3.57
N SER A 557 -24.28 -12.96 -4.03
CA SER A 557 -23.42 -14.00 -3.48
C SER A 557 -22.69 -13.48 -2.24
N HIS A 558 -23.04 -14.05 -1.09
CA HIS A 558 -22.33 -13.85 0.17
C HIS A 558 -21.05 -14.69 0.16
N TYR A 559 -19.91 -14.09 0.50
CA TYR A 559 -18.57 -14.72 0.51
C TYR A 559 -17.97 -14.62 1.91
N ASP A 560 -18.77 -14.92 2.92
CA ASP A 560 -18.46 -14.60 4.32
C ASP A 560 -17.40 -15.57 4.87
N GLY A 561 -17.37 -16.81 4.38
CA GLY A 561 -16.29 -17.75 4.66
C GLY A 561 -14.94 -17.31 4.10
N LEU A 562 -14.92 -16.79 2.86
CA LEU A 562 -13.69 -16.23 2.27
C LEU A 562 -13.25 -14.94 2.97
N ASP A 563 -14.18 -14.11 3.40
CA ASP A 563 -13.89 -12.85 4.10
C ASP A 563 -13.24 -13.11 5.46
N ILE A 564 -13.80 -14.01 6.27
CA ILE A 564 -13.24 -14.33 7.59
C ILE A 564 -11.86 -14.99 7.47
N LEU A 565 -11.65 -15.87 6.47
CA LEU A 565 -10.32 -16.42 6.19
C LEU A 565 -9.33 -15.32 5.78
N SER A 566 -9.76 -14.38 4.94
CA SER A 566 -8.90 -13.28 4.49
C SER A 566 -8.54 -12.32 5.62
N SER A 567 -9.44 -12.15 6.58
CA SER A 567 -9.24 -11.35 7.79
C SER A 567 -8.26 -12.05 8.73
N ALA A 568 -8.44 -13.36 8.95
CA ALA A 568 -7.54 -14.19 9.75
C ALA A 568 -6.10 -14.12 9.21
N VAL A 569 -5.90 -14.34 7.91
CA VAL A 569 -4.57 -14.31 7.26
C VAL A 569 -3.87 -12.95 7.34
N ARG A 570 -4.61 -11.87 7.58
CA ARG A 570 -4.03 -10.53 7.74
C ARG A 570 -3.71 -10.15 9.18
N ILE A 571 -4.42 -10.77 10.13
CA ILE A 571 -4.16 -10.59 11.56
C ILE A 571 -2.91 -11.38 11.95
N LEU A 572 -2.79 -12.59 11.40
CA LEU A 572 -1.61 -13.45 11.48
C LEU A 572 -0.46 -12.92 10.62
#